data_AF-A0A370IBT8-F1
#
_entry.id   AF-A0A370IBT8-F1
#
_cell.length_a   1.000
_cell.length_b   1.000
_cell.length_c   1.000
_cell.angle_alpha   90.00
_cell.angle_beta   90.00
_cell.angle_gamma   90.00
#
_symmetry.space_group_name_H-M   'P 1'
#
loop_
_entity.id
_entity.type
_entity.pdbx_description
1 polymer ?
#
loop_
_entity_poly.entity_id
_entity_poly.type
_entity_poly.pdbx_seq_one_letter_code
_entity_poly.pdbx_strand_id
1 'polypeptide(L)'
;MLWFRLGRPTGTAAVTSGVSLFNWYVALLAISGIAMIAMALVKHGQSTTARSINFIFGAVFVGYAFYLAFLFDGGSYLIFFQAFIVPVLMAVNFFRNRTPRPKLTETQRAWREYQQSEQQR
;
A
#
# COMPACT_ATOMS: atom_id res chain seq x y z
N MET A 1 -32.55 25.85 -43.04
CA MET A 1 -31.40 25.11 -43.62
C MET A 1 -30.16 25.52 -42.85
N LEU A 2 -29.93 24.95 -41.66
CA LEU A 2 -28.74 25.23 -40.87
C LEU A 2 -28.36 23.96 -40.12
N TRP A 3 -27.17 23.50 -40.51
CA TRP A 3 -26.54 22.25 -40.20
C TRP A 3 -26.05 22.24 -38.75
N PHE A 4 -26.88 21.81 -37.81
CA PHE A 4 -26.41 21.47 -36.46
C PHE A 4 -26.14 19.96 -36.37
N ARG A 5 -25.17 19.49 -37.15
CA ARG A 5 -24.63 18.14 -37.00
C ARG A 5 -23.57 18.19 -35.91
N LEU A 6 -24.03 18.14 -34.65
CA LEU A 6 -23.17 17.84 -33.50
C LEU A 6 -22.35 16.60 -33.84
N GLY A 7 -21.03 16.75 -33.88
CA GLY A 7 -20.10 15.63 -33.93
C GLY A 7 -20.43 14.71 -32.75
N ARG A 8 -21.03 13.55 -33.07
CA ARG A 8 -21.23 12.49 -32.09
C ARG A 8 -19.86 12.19 -31.49
N PRO A 9 -19.65 12.34 -30.17
CA PRO A 9 -18.40 11.93 -29.57
C PRO A 9 -18.20 10.46 -29.91
N THR A 10 -17.16 10.20 -30.69
CA THR A 10 -16.83 8.88 -31.20
C THR A 10 -16.61 7.97 -30.01
N GLY A 11 -17.42 6.92 -29.88
CA GLY A 11 -17.39 5.94 -28.78
C GLY A 11 -16.04 5.22 -28.62
N THR A 12 -15.07 5.48 -29.49
CA THR A 12 -13.70 4.98 -29.40
C THR A 12 -12.89 5.61 -28.27
N ALA A 13 -13.02 6.92 -28.00
CA ALA A 13 -12.21 7.60 -26.98
C ALA A 13 -12.53 7.17 -25.53
N ALA A 14 -13.80 6.83 -25.26
CA ALA A 14 -14.25 6.32 -23.97
C ALA A 14 -13.84 4.85 -23.75
N VAL A 15 -13.82 4.03 -24.81
CA VAL A 15 -13.39 2.63 -24.73
C VAL A 15 -11.89 2.55 -24.48
N THR A 16 -11.08 3.33 -25.21
CA THR A 16 -9.61 3.31 -25.05
C THR A 16 -9.16 3.76 -23.66
N SER A 17 -9.81 4.77 -23.07
CA SER A 17 -9.49 5.25 -21.72
C SER A 17 -9.81 4.22 -20.62
N GLY A 18 -10.87 3.43 -20.78
CA GLY A 18 -11.21 2.33 -19.88
C GLY A 18 -10.18 1.20 -19.85
N VAL A 19 -9.68 0.77 -21.02
CA VAL A 19 -8.64 -0.28 -21.10
C VAL A 19 -7.30 0.22 -20.55
N SER A 20 -7.00 1.51 -20.76
CA SER A 20 -5.78 2.14 -20.26
C SER A 20 -5.71 2.18 -18.73
N LEU A 21 -6.82 2.54 -18.07
CA LEU A 21 -6.89 2.60 -16.61
C LEU A 21 -6.78 1.21 -15.97
N PHE A 22 -7.45 0.21 -16.56
CA PHE A 22 -7.37 -1.18 -16.11
C PHE A 22 -5.93 -1.71 -16.18
N ASN A 23 -5.25 -1.53 -17.31
CA ASN A 23 -3.89 -2.03 -17.48
C ASN A 23 -2.90 -1.33 -16.53
N TRP A 24 -3.08 -0.03 -16.30
CA TRP A 24 -2.28 0.72 -15.34
C TRP A 24 -2.50 0.25 -13.90
N TYR A 25 -3.75 -0.01 -13.53
CA TYR A 25 -4.09 -0.59 -12.23
C TYR A 25 -3.38 -1.93 -12.01
N VAL A 26 -3.46 -2.85 -12.97
CA VAL A 26 -2.81 -4.17 -12.89
C VAL A 26 -1.29 -4.03 -12.77
N ALA A 27 -0.67 -3.15 -13.57
CA ALA A 27 0.77 -2.91 -13.52
C ALA A 27 1.23 -2.36 -12.15
N LEU A 28 0.53 -1.36 -11.61
CA LEU A 28 0.83 -0.79 -10.30
C LEU A 28 0.69 -1.84 -9.17
N LEU A 29 -0.32 -2.70 -9.29
CA LEU A 29 -0.59 -3.77 -8.32
C LEU A 29 0.52 -4.83 -8.33
N ALA A 30 1.00 -5.20 -9.52
CA ALA A 30 2.14 -6.11 -9.69
C ALA A 30 3.43 -5.51 -9.12
N ILE A 31 3.76 -4.26 -9.46
CA ILE A 31 4.97 -3.58 -8.98
C ILE A 31 4.97 -3.46 -7.44
N SER A 32 3.82 -3.09 -6.85
CA SER A 32 3.66 -2.99 -5.40
C SER A 32 3.88 -4.33 -4.69
N GLY A 33 3.27 -5.40 -5.22
CA GLY A 33 3.42 -6.75 -4.67
C GLY A 33 4.88 -7.24 -4.71
N ILE A 34 5.56 -7.06 -5.84
CA ILE A 34 6.98 -7.42 -6.00
C ILE A 34 7.86 -6.64 -5.03
N ALA A 35 7.62 -5.33 -4.89
CA ALA A 35 8.38 -4.49 -3.96
C ALA A 35 8.21 -4.96 -2.51
N MET A 36 6.99 -5.35 -2.09
CA MET A 36 6.76 -5.90 -0.75
C MET A 36 7.45 -7.25 -0.52
N ILE A 37 7.44 -8.14 -1.51
CA ILE A 37 8.18 -9.40 -1.42
C ILE A 37 9.69 -9.13 -1.32
N ALA A 38 10.22 -8.24 -2.14
CA ALA A 38 11.63 -7.85 -2.10
C ALA A 38 12.02 -7.29 -0.72
N MET A 39 11.21 -6.40 -0.14
CA MET A 39 11.42 -5.87 1.20
C MET A 39 11.35 -6.95 2.29
N ALA A 40 10.47 -7.95 2.15
CA ALA A 40 10.41 -9.09 3.04
C ALA A 40 11.63 -10.03 2.91
N LEU A 41 12.27 -10.10 1.75
CA LEU A 41 13.45 -10.94 1.54
C LEU A 41 14.73 -10.34 2.14
N VAL A 42 14.83 -9.01 2.22
CA VAL A 42 15.98 -8.32 2.83
C VAL A 42 15.99 -8.55 4.35
N LYS A 43 16.94 -9.35 4.84
CA LYS A 43 17.17 -9.59 6.27
C LYS A 43 17.89 -8.40 6.90
N HIS A 44 17.14 -7.42 7.41
CA HIS A 44 17.71 -6.32 8.18
C HIS A 44 16.91 -6.06 9.46
N GLY A 45 17.33 -6.70 10.56
CA GLY A 45 16.88 -6.43 11.94
C GLY A 45 15.36 -6.47 12.20
N GLN A 46 14.57 -6.95 11.24
CA GLN A 46 13.12 -6.93 11.28
C GLN A 46 12.59 -8.05 12.16
N SER A 47 11.60 -7.76 13.01
CA SER A 47 10.86 -8.81 13.72
C SER A 47 10.30 -9.82 12.71
N THR A 48 10.43 -11.11 12.99
CA THR A 48 9.90 -12.22 12.16
C THR A 48 8.44 -11.98 11.74
N THR A 49 7.63 -11.45 12.66
CA THR A 49 6.22 -11.11 12.43
C THR A 49 6.02 -10.08 11.31
N ALA A 50 6.74 -8.97 11.33
CA ALA A 50 6.65 -7.94 10.27
C ALA A 50 7.09 -8.48 8.90
N ARG A 51 8.06 -9.38 8.89
CA ARG A 51 8.56 -10.01 7.67
C ARG A 51 7.51 -10.92 7.03
N SER A 52 6.92 -11.80 7.83
CA SER A 52 5.86 -12.72 7.39
C SER A 52 4.65 -11.96 6.85
N ILE A 53 4.29 -10.86 7.49
CA ILE A 53 3.15 -10.02 7.09
C ILE A 53 3.41 -9.34 5.74
N ASN A 54 4.57 -8.72 5.55
CA ASN A 54 4.93 -8.13 4.24
C ASN A 54 4.94 -9.18 3.12
N PHE A 55 5.41 -10.39 3.41
CA PHE A 55 5.42 -11.48 2.44
C PHE A 55 4.01 -11.93 2.06
N ILE A 56 3.11 -12.13 3.04
CA ILE A 56 1.71 -12.54 2.80
C ILE A 56 0.99 -11.48 1.96
N PHE A 57 1.10 -10.20 2.32
CA PHE A 57 0.44 -9.13 1.56
C PHE A 57 1.03 -8.95 0.17
N GLY A 58 2.37 -9.03 0.03
CA GLY A 58 3.02 -9.01 -1.28
C GLY A 58 2.53 -10.14 -2.18
N ALA A 59 2.42 -11.36 -1.65
CA ALA A 59 1.90 -12.52 -2.38
C ALA A 59 0.44 -12.36 -2.79
N VAL A 60 -0.42 -11.81 -1.91
CA VAL A 60 -1.83 -11.53 -2.23
C VAL A 60 -1.94 -10.52 -3.36
N PHE A 61 -1.14 -9.45 -3.35
CA PHE A 61 -1.17 -8.47 -4.43
C PHE A 61 -0.63 -9.03 -5.75
N VAL A 62 0.52 -9.71 -5.74
CA VAL A 62 1.03 -10.35 -6.97
C VAL A 62 0.04 -11.38 -7.52
N GLY A 63 -0.56 -12.20 -6.65
CA GLY A 63 -1.57 -13.18 -7.06
C GLY A 63 -2.82 -12.55 -7.67
N TYR A 64 -3.30 -11.44 -7.11
CA TYR A 64 -4.47 -10.74 -7.65
C TYR A 64 -4.14 -10.01 -8.97
N ALA A 65 -2.95 -9.41 -9.11
CA ALA A 65 -2.50 -8.85 -10.37
C ALA A 65 -2.40 -9.93 -11.46
N PHE A 66 -1.87 -11.10 -11.10
CA PHE A 66 -1.76 -12.23 -12.02
C PHE A 66 -3.13 -12.74 -12.47
N TYR A 67 -4.09 -12.87 -11.54
CA TYR A 67 -5.48 -13.22 -11.88
C TYR A 67 -6.07 -12.25 -12.91
N LEU A 68 -5.94 -10.95 -12.68
CA LEU A 68 -6.48 -9.92 -13.59
C LEU A 68 -5.73 -9.85 -14.93
N ALA A 69 -4.44 -10.16 -14.96
CA ALA A 69 -3.62 -10.07 -16.17
C ALA A 69 -3.80 -11.28 -17.10
N PHE A 70 -3.98 -12.49 -16.55
CA PHE A 70 -3.92 -13.74 -17.33
C PHE A 70 -5.22 -14.55 -17.34
N LEU A 71 -6.03 -14.48 -16.28
CA LEU A 71 -7.22 -15.32 -16.12
C LEU A 71 -8.52 -14.55 -16.33
N PHE A 72 -8.46 -13.21 -16.41
CA PHE A 72 -9.63 -12.36 -16.53
C PHE A 72 -9.93 -12.03 -18.00
N ASP A 73 -11.05 -12.55 -18.51
CA ASP A 73 -11.41 -12.48 -19.94
C ASP A 73 -12.40 -11.34 -20.28
N GLY A 74 -12.45 -10.31 -19.43
CA GLY A 74 -13.33 -9.15 -19.61
C GLY A 74 -14.72 -9.33 -18.99
N GLY A 75 -15.11 -8.38 -18.15
CA GLY A 75 -16.36 -8.40 -17.38
C GLY A 75 -16.37 -7.32 -16.30
N SER A 76 -17.21 -7.47 -15.28
CA SER A 76 -17.21 -6.59 -14.11
C SER A 76 -16.26 -7.12 -13.04
N TYR A 77 -15.30 -6.31 -12.62
CA TYR A 77 -14.36 -6.64 -11.54
C TYR A 77 -14.49 -5.62 -10.41
N LEU A 78 -14.32 -6.10 -9.18
CA LEU A 78 -14.42 -5.27 -7.99
C LEU A 78 -13.06 -4.63 -7.71
N ILE A 79 -13.02 -3.30 -7.79
CA ILE A 79 -11.82 -2.54 -7.46
C ILE A 79 -11.83 -2.22 -5.96
N PHE A 80 -11.08 -3.00 -5.19
CA PHE A 80 -10.99 -2.83 -3.75
C PHE A 80 -9.85 -1.88 -3.38
N PHE A 81 -9.93 -0.61 -3.76
CA PHE A 81 -8.93 0.40 -3.36
C PHE A 81 -8.75 0.46 -1.83
N GLN A 82 -9.82 0.21 -1.05
CA GLN A 82 -9.76 0.16 0.40
C GLN A 82 -8.97 -1.03 0.95
N ALA A 83 -8.91 -2.16 0.24
CA ALA A 83 -8.12 -3.32 0.68
C ALA A 83 -6.61 -3.02 0.68
N PHE A 84 -6.17 -1.94 0.01
CA PHE A 84 -4.79 -1.45 0.05
C PHE A 84 -4.49 -0.58 1.28
N ILE A 85 -5.49 0.03 1.90
CA ILE A 85 -5.28 0.97 3.01
C ILE A 85 -4.77 0.24 4.25
N VAL A 86 -5.34 -0.91 4.57
CA VAL A 86 -4.92 -1.73 5.73
C VAL A 86 -3.45 -2.14 5.64
N PRO A 87 -2.97 -2.75 4.53
CA PRO A 87 -1.55 -3.09 4.39
C PRO A 87 -0.63 -1.88 4.31
N VAL A 88 -1.05 -0.77 3.69
CA VAL A 88 -0.25 0.47 3.67
C VAL A 88 -0.10 1.06 5.08
N LEU A 89 -1.18 1.14 5.88
CA LEU A 89 -1.12 1.59 7.26
C LEU A 89 -0.21 0.68 8.11
N MET A 90 -0.28 -0.62 7.87
CA MET A 90 0.56 -1.59 8.56
C MET A 90 2.04 -1.42 8.18
N ALA A 91 2.34 -1.19 6.90
CA ALA A 91 3.66 -0.87 6.41
C ALA A 91 4.18 0.45 6.98
N VAL A 92 3.37 1.53 6.97
CA VAL A 92 3.74 2.84 7.53
C VAL A 92 4.01 2.73 9.03
N ASN A 93 3.16 2.04 9.80
CA ASN A 93 3.42 1.77 11.22
C ASN A 93 4.71 0.99 11.43
N PHE A 94 4.98 0.04 10.55
CA PHE A 94 6.19 -0.74 10.57
C PHE A 94 7.44 0.14 10.31
N PHE A 95 7.40 1.11 9.40
CA PHE A 95 8.47 2.09 9.20
C PHE A 95 8.55 3.13 10.33
N ARG A 96 7.42 3.57 10.89
CA ARG A 96 7.36 4.56 11.98
C ARG A 96 7.98 4.02 13.28
N ASN A 97 7.86 2.72 13.53
CA ASN A 97 8.48 2.08 14.69
C ASN A 97 10.00 1.83 14.50
N ARG A 98 10.55 2.10 13.31
CA ARG A 98 12.01 2.07 13.06
C ARG A 98 12.71 3.37 13.43
N THR A 99 11.99 4.46 13.66
CA THR A 99 12.60 5.68 14.18
C THR A 99 13.07 5.39 15.61
N PRO A 100 14.38 5.47 15.91
CA PRO A 100 14.87 5.31 17.26
C PRO A 100 14.09 6.26 18.16
N ARG A 101 13.44 5.73 19.21
CA ARG A 101 12.84 6.59 20.23
C ARG A 101 13.94 7.56 20.66
N PRO A 102 13.72 8.89 20.61
CA PRO A 102 14.70 9.85 21.07
C PRO A 102 15.17 9.40 22.46
N LYS A 103 16.47 9.13 22.62
CA LYS A 103 17.01 8.84 23.95
C LYS A 103 16.71 10.10 24.77
N LEU A 104 15.87 9.95 25.80
CA LEU A 104 15.53 11.03 26.72
C LEU A 104 16.83 11.74 27.12
N THR A 105 16.87 13.05 26.94
CA THR A 105 17.97 13.91 27.38
C THR A 105 18.21 13.68 28.88
N GLU A 106 19.45 13.78 29.36
CA GLU A 106 19.78 13.55 30.77
C GLU A 106 18.87 14.34 31.72
N THR A 107 18.53 15.57 31.36
CA THR A 107 17.55 16.40 32.08
C THR A 107 16.16 15.75 32.15
N GLN A 108 15.62 15.26 31.02
CA GLN A 108 14.31 14.60 30.95
C GLN A 108 14.26 13.28 31.73
N ARG A 109 15.39 12.58 31.86
CA ARG A 109 15.48 11.37 32.70
C ARG A 109 15.41 11.73 34.17
N ALA A 110 16.18 12.72 34.61
CA ALA A 110 16.18 13.18 35.99
C ALA A 110 14.77 13.60 36.46
N TRP A 111 14.04 14.39 35.66
CA TRP A 111 12.67 14.80 36.00
C TRP A 111 11.68 13.63 36.15
N ARG A 112 11.85 12.57 35.34
CA ARG A 112 10.98 11.39 35.41
C ARG A 112 11.27 10.55 36.64
N GLU A 113 12.53 10.45 37.04
CA GLU A 113 12.96 9.79 38.27
C GLU A 113 12.46 10.55 39.52
N TYR A 114 12.53 11.89 39.52
CA TYR A 114 11.93 12.72 40.56
C TYR A 114 10.42 12.45 40.71
N GLN A 115 9.65 12.46 39.61
CA GLN A 115 8.21 12.17 39.68
C GLN A 115 7.88 10.76 40.18
N GLN A 116 8.70 9.76 39.83
CA GLN A 116 8.53 8.40 40.34
C GLN A 116 8.79 8.32 41.86
N SER A 117 9.78 9.06 42.36
CA SER A 117 10.07 9.12 43.79
C SER A 117 9.00 9.85 44.60
N GLU A 118 8.31 10.84 44.01
CA GLU A 118 7.19 11.51 44.68
C GLU A 118 5.92 10.66 44.71
N GLN A 119 5.62 9.89 43.66
CA GLN A 119 4.47 8.99 43.65
C GLN A 119 4.60 7.80 44.62
N GLN A 120 5.82 7.48 45.07
CA GLN A 120 6.10 6.38 46.00
C GLN A 120 6.16 6.81 47.47
N ARG A 121 6.00 8.11 47.77
CA ARG A 121 5.92 8.65 49.13
C ARG A 121 4.48 8.96 49.52
#